data_AF-A0A2X3LRX8-F1
#
_entry.id   AF-A0A2X3LRX8-F1
#
_cell.length_a   1.000
_cell.length_b   1.000
_cell.length_c   1.000
_cell.angle_alpha   90.00
_cell.angle_beta   90.00
_cell.angle_gamma   90.00
#
_symmetry.space_group_name_H-M   'P 1'
#
loop_
_entity.id
_entity.type
_entity.pdbx_description
1 polymer ?
#
loop_
_entity_poly.entity_id
_entity_poly.type
_entity_poly.pdbx_seq_one_letter_code
_entity_poly.pdbx_strand_id
1 'polypeptide(L)'
;MAFTSIPFVVRTVQPVLEELGPEYEEAAETLGATRWQSFCKVVLPELSPALVAGVALSFTRSLGEFGAVIFIAGNIAWKTEVTSLMILCAYRSLITRQRARLLR
;
A
#
# COMPACT_ATOMS: atom_id res chain seq x y z
N MET A 1 5.74 7.60 -5.04
CA MET A 1 4.68 6.85 -4.31
C MET A 1 4.88 6.85 -2.81
N ALA A 2 6.11 6.69 -2.28
CA ALA A 2 6.35 6.78 -0.83
C ALA A 2 5.73 8.05 -0.20
N PHE A 3 6.01 9.24 -0.76
CA PHE A 3 5.49 10.52 -0.25
C PHE A 3 3.95 10.62 -0.21
N THR A 4 3.25 10.16 -1.25
CA THR A 4 1.78 10.24 -1.33
C THR A 4 1.08 9.17 -0.50
N SER A 5 1.79 8.09 -0.16
CA SER A 5 1.24 6.92 0.53
C SER A 5 1.37 6.95 2.05
N ILE A 6 2.39 7.65 2.59
CA ILE A 6 2.61 7.85 4.02
C ILE A 6 1.36 8.33 4.78
N PRO A 7 0.60 9.35 4.34
CA PRO A 7 -0.55 9.84 5.11
C PRO A 7 -1.66 8.80 5.28
N PHE A 8 -1.76 7.79 4.40
CA PHE A 8 -2.74 6.70 4.56
C PHE A 8 -2.38 5.80 5.73
N VAL A 9 -1.09 5.46 5.88
CA VAL A 9 -0.60 4.66 7.01
C VAL A 9 -0.71 5.45 8.32
N VAL A 10 -0.39 6.75 8.29
CA VAL A 10 -0.52 7.61 9.46
C VAL A 10 -1.98 7.71 9.92
N ARG A 11 -2.94 7.88 9.00
CA ARG A 11 -4.36 7.95 9.33
C ARG A 11 -4.94 6.65 9.89
N THR A 12 -4.37 5.49 9.55
CA THR A 12 -4.80 4.22 10.16
C THR A 12 -4.17 3.98 11.51
N VAL A 13 -2.95 4.48 11.74
CA VAL A 13 -2.19 4.29 12.98
C VAL A 13 -2.61 5.28 14.07
N GLN A 14 -2.81 6.56 13.71
CA GLN A 14 -3.16 7.62 14.66
C GLN A 14 -4.37 7.31 15.56
N PRO A 15 -5.55 6.89 15.04
CA PRO A 15 -6.70 6.64 15.89
C PRO A 15 -6.49 5.48 16.85
N VAL A 16 -5.74 4.45 16.43
CA VAL A 16 -5.41 3.30 17.28
C VAL A 16 -4.46 3.71 18.40
N LEU A 17 -3.55 4.65 18.13
CA LEU A 17 -2.65 5.20 19.14
C LEU A 17 -3.39 6.11 20.14
N GLU A 18 -4.38 6.89 19.66
CA GLU A 18 -5.26 7.69 20.52
C GLU A 18 -6.16 6.81 21.40
N GLU A 19 -6.63 5.67 20.86
CA GLU A 19 -7.43 4.68 21.58
C GLU A 19 -6.61 3.89 22.61
N LEU A 20 -5.32 3.68 22.36
CA LEU A 20 -4.45 2.92 23.26
C LEU A 20 -4.25 3.57 24.63
N GLY A 21 -4.54 4.86 24.83
CA GLY A 21 -4.48 5.53 26.12
C GLY A 21 -3.11 5.53 26.84
N PRO A 22 -2.82 6.51 27.72
CA PRO A 22 -1.59 6.50 28.52
C PRO A 22 -1.54 5.37 29.56
N GLU A 23 -2.70 4.80 29.87
CA GLU A 23 -2.90 3.75 30.87
C GLU A 23 -2.19 2.42 30.55
N TYR A 24 -1.97 2.08 29.27
CA TYR A 24 -1.16 0.92 28.89
C TYR A 24 0.34 1.15 29.13
N GLU A 25 0.80 2.39 28.99
CA GLU A 25 2.20 2.76 29.23
C GLU A 25 2.49 2.84 30.73
N GLU A 26 1.55 3.39 31.53
CA GLU A 26 1.61 3.43 32.99
C GLU A 26 1.54 2.05 33.65
N ALA A 27 0.72 1.13 33.12
CA ALA A 27 0.67 -0.26 33.58
C ALA A 27 2.00 -0.99 33.33
N ALA A 28 2.64 -0.76 32.18
CA ALA A 28 3.93 -1.34 31.84
C ALA A 28 5.07 -0.76 32.70
N GLU A 29 5.08 0.54 32.99
CA GLU A 29 6.03 1.16 33.93
C GLU A 29 5.83 0.62 35.36
N THR A 30 4.58 0.41 35.81
CA THR A 30 4.27 -0.18 37.13
C THR A 30 4.75 -1.63 37.26
N LEU A 31 4.74 -2.39 36.16
CA LEU A 31 5.28 -3.75 36.07
C LEU A 31 6.82 -3.79 35.93
N GLY A 32 7.50 -2.63 35.92
CA GLY A 32 8.96 -2.52 35.84
C GLY A 32 9.52 -2.70 34.41
N ALA A 33 8.69 -2.61 33.37
CA ALA A 33 9.15 -2.70 31.99
C ALA A 33 9.82 -1.39 31.56
N THR A 34 10.93 -1.49 30.82
CA THR A 34 11.57 -0.32 30.21
C THR A 34 10.73 0.22 29.05
N ARG A 35 10.77 1.54 28.77
CA ARG A 35 9.98 2.18 27.70
C ARG A 35 10.11 1.49 26.34
N TRP A 36 11.29 0.97 26.01
CA TRP A 36 11.52 0.24 24.75
C TRP A 36 10.82 -1.14 24.74
N GLN A 37 10.74 -1.81 25.88
CA GLN A 37 10.00 -3.07 26.04
C GLN A 37 8.50 -2.85 26.00
N SER A 38 8.00 -1.78 26.64
CA SER A 38 6.58 -1.39 26.56
C SER A 38 6.18 -1.12 25.11
N PHE A 39 6.98 -0.34 24.39
CA PHE A 39 6.74 -0.04 22.98
C PHE A 39 6.72 -1.33 22.12
N CYS A 40 7.74 -2.18 22.21
CA CYS A 40 7.82 -3.37 21.34
C CYS A 40 6.85 -4.50 21.71
N LYS A 41 6.49 -4.67 22.99
CA LYS A 41 5.67 -5.81 23.45
C LYS A 41 4.20 -5.48 23.70
N VAL A 42 3.86 -4.21 23.92
CA VAL A 42 2.48 -3.78 24.21
C VAL A 42 1.96 -2.97 23.02
N VAL A 43 2.62 -1.86 22.72
CA VAL A 43 2.15 -0.91 21.70
C VAL A 43 2.24 -1.48 20.27
N LEU A 44 3.36 -2.14 19.92
CA LEU A 44 3.61 -2.65 18.58
C LEU A 44 2.68 -3.82 18.14
N PRO A 45 2.40 -4.84 18.97
CA PRO A 45 1.40 -5.86 18.60
C PRO A 45 -0.01 -5.31 18.49
N GLU A 46 -0.38 -4.32 19.30
CA GLU A 46 -1.72 -3.70 19.21
C GLU A 46 -1.88 -2.83 17.96
N LEU A 47 -0.81 -2.16 17.54
CA LEU A 47 -0.73 -1.43 16.28
C LEU A 47 -0.62 -2.32 15.03
N SER A 48 -0.24 -3.59 15.20
CA SER A 48 0.00 -4.50 14.07
C SER A 48 -1.21 -4.66 13.12
N PRO A 49 -2.46 -4.87 13.57
CA PRO A 49 -3.61 -4.91 12.67
C PRO A 49 -3.83 -3.58 11.93
N ALA A 50 -3.61 -2.44 12.61
CA ALA A 50 -3.76 -1.11 12.04
C ALA A 50 -2.70 -0.83 10.95
N LEU A 51 -1.47 -1.26 11.19
CA LEU A 51 -0.37 -1.18 10.22
C LEU A 51 -0.65 -2.02 8.98
N VAL A 52 -1.13 -3.25 9.15
CA VAL A 52 -1.50 -4.11 8.02
C VAL A 52 -2.60 -3.47 7.18
N ALA A 53 -3.64 -2.90 7.82
CA ALA A 53 -4.69 -2.18 7.13
C ALA A 53 -4.18 -0.94 6.37
N GLY A 54 -3.32 -0.13 7.02
CA GLY A 54 -2.69 1.05 6.41
C GLY A 54 -1.81 0.71 5.20
N VAL A 55 -1.03 -0.35 5.30
CA VAL A 55 -0.20 -0.86 4.20
C VAL A 55 -1.07 -1.38 3.06
N ALA A 56 -2.13 -2.14 3.34
CA ALA A 56 -3.05 -2.64 2.32
C ALA A 56 -3.77 -1.50 1.56
N LEU A 57 -4.20 -0.45 2.28
CA LEU A 57 -4.81 0.74 1.68
C LEU A 57 -3.83 1.52 0.82
N SER A 58 -2.62 1.76 1.33
CA SER A 58 -1.51 2.38 0.61
C SER A 58 -1.16 1.60 -0.68
N PHE A 59 -1.09 0.28 -0.59
CA PHE A 59 -0.84 -0.60 -1.74
C PHE A 59 -1.93 -0.50 -2.79
N THR A 60 -3.20 -0.57 -2.39
CA THR A 60 -4.36 -0.41 -3.28
C THR A 60 -4.35 0.95 -3.97
N ARG A 61 -4.01 2.02 -3.22
CA ARG A 61 -3.87 3.38 -3.78
C ARG A 61 -2.76 3.45 -4.83
N SER A 62 -1.62 2.82 -4.56
CA SER A 62 -0.50 2.76 -5.50
C SER A 62 -0.85 2.01 -6.79
N LEU A 63 -1.66 0.94 -6.70
CA LEU A 63 -2.21 0.27 -7.87
C LEU A 63 -3.17 1.16 -8.67
N GLY A 64 -3.98 1.98 -7.99
CA GLY A 64 -4.87 2.94 -8.65
C GLY A 64 -4.14 4.04 -9.42
N GLU A 65 -2.98 4.50 -8.93
CA GLU A 65 -2.18 5.52 -9.62
C GLU A 65 -1.45 5.00 -10.86
N PHE A 66 -1.28 3.68 -11.00
CA PHE A 66 -0.76 3.09 -12.22
C PHE A 66 -1.55 3.52 -13.47
N GLY A 67 -2.88 3.69 -13.35
CA GLY A 67 -3.73 4.19 -14.44
C GLY A 67 -3.36 5.61 -14.88
N ALA A 68 -2.98 6.48 -13.95
CA ALA A 68 -2.53 7.84 -14.27
C ALA A 68 -1.17 7.85 -14.98
N VAL A 69 -0.24 6.96 -14.57
CA VAL A 69 1.09 6.82 -15.19
C VAL A 69 0.98 6.38 -16.65
N ILE A 70 0.06 5.45 -16.98
CA ILE A 70 -0.22 5.07 -18.38
C ILE A 70 -0.67 6.26 -19.22
N PHE A 71 -1.53 7.12 -18.64
CA PHE A 71 -2.13 8.23 -19.38
C PHE A 71 -1.14 9.40 -19.60
N ILE A 72 -0.23 9.62 -18.65
CA ILE A 72 0.72 10.73 -18.66
C ILE A 72 2.05 10.35 -19.32
N ALA A 73 2.50 9.11 -19.19
CA ALA A 73 3.69 8.66 -19.91
C ALA A 73 3.42 8.79 -21.40
N GLY A 74 4.21 9.60 -22.11
CA GLY A 74 4.05 9.87 -23.55
C GLY A 74 4.13 8.62 -24.45
N ASN A 75 4.24 7.43 -23.85
CA ASN A 75 4.11 6.10 -24.42
C ASN A 75 4.70 5.95 -25.82
N ILE A 76 5.89 6.52 -26.00
CA ILE A 76 6.63 6.40 -27.24
C ILE A 76 7.23 5.01 -27.22
N ALA A 77 6.70 4.15 -28.08
CA ALA A 77 7.06 2.74 -28.13
C ALA A 77 8.59 2.59 -28.17
N TRP A 78 9.13 1.73 -27.29
CA TRP A 78 10.56 1.39 -27.21
C TRP A 78 11.54 2.49 -26.75
N LYS A 79 11.08 3.68 -26.32
CA LYS A 79 11.95 4.73 -25.75
C LYS A 79 11.61 5.09 -24.30
N THR A 80 10.32 5.28 -24.00
CA THR A 80 9.82 5.69 -22.67
C THR A 80 8.57 4.89 -22.31
N GLU A 81 8.53 3.63 -22.75
CA GLU A 81 7.40 2.75 -22.52
C GLU A 81 7.47 2.17 -21.10
N VAL A 82 6.36 2.28 -20.37
CA VAL A 82 6.26 1.71 -19.03
C VAL A 82 6.06 0.21 -19.16
N THR A 83 6.82 -0.61 -18.43
CA THR A 83 6.78 -2.09 -18.51
C THR A 83 5.37 -2.67 -18.45
N SER A 84 4.54 -2.08 -17.61
CA SER A 84 3.15 -2.47 -17.40
C SER A 84 2.23 -2.16 -18.59
N LEU A 85 2.55 -1.16 -19.40
CA LEU A 85 1.84 -0.89 -20.66
C LEU A 85 2.21 -1.91 -21.74
N MET A 86 3.48 -2.33 -21.81
CA MET A 86 3.89 -3.42 -22.71
C MET A 86 3.12 -4.71 -22.42
N ILE A 87 2.93 -5.06 -21.14
CA ILE A 87 2.15 -6.23 -20.73
C ILE A 87 0.68 -6.11 -21.18
N LEU A 88 0.07 -4.93 -20.98
CA LEU A 88 -1.31 -4.67 -21.41
C LEU A 88 -1.47 -4.75 -22.93
N CYS A 89 -0.56 -4.13 -23.69
CA CYS A 89 -0.54 -4.17 -25.15
C CYS A 89 -0.35 -5.59 -25.67
N ALA A 90 0.57 -6.36 -25.08
CA ALA A 90 0.79 -7.76 -25.42
C ALA A 90 -0.49 -8.60 -25.19
N TYR A 91 -1.12 -8.47 -24.02
CA TYR A 91 -2.37 -9.17 -23.71
C TYR A 91 -3.51 -8.81 -24.67
N ARG A 92 -3.70 -7.52 -24.95
CA ARG A 92 -4.76 -7.05 -25.85
C ARG A 92 -4.56 -7.52 -27.29
N SER A 93 -3.32 -7.62 -27.74
CA SER A 93 -2.99 -8.16 -29.07
C SER A 93 -3.35 -9.65 -29.21
N LEU A 94 -3.18 -10.43 -28.14
CA LEU A 94 -3.53 -11.85 -28.11
C LEU A 94 -5.04 -12.07 -28.20
N ILE A 95 -5.81 -11.32 -27.40
CA ILE A 95 -7.28 -11.35 -27.46
C ILE A 95 -7.79 -10.99 -28.86
N THR A 96 -7.22 -9.94 -29.46
CA THR A 96 -7.65 -9.47 -30.78
C THR A 96 -7.40 -10.52 -31.87
N ARG A 97 -6.25 -11.21 -31.82
CA ARG A 97 -5.93 -12.31 -32.74
C ARG A 97 -6.83 -13.54 -32.52
N GLN A 98 -7.16 -13.85 -31.26
CA GLN A 98 -8.01 -14.99 -30.93
C GLN A 98 -9.47 -14.74 -31.38
N ARG A 99 -9.96 -13.51 -31.21
CA ARG A 99 -11.29 -13.09 -31.65
C ARG A 99 -11.42 -13.07 -33.18
N ALA A 100 -10.37 -12.67 -33.88
CA ALA A 100 -10.32 -12.72 -35.35
C ALA A 100 -10.25 -14.17 -35.91
N ARG A 101 -9.78 -15.14 -35.12
CA ARG A 101 -9.79 -16.57 -35.47
C ARG A 101 -11.14 -17.25 -35.22
N LEU A 102 -11.95 -16.76 -34.28
CA LEU A 102 -13.29 -17.30 -33.97
C LEU A 102 -14.40 -16.81 -34.92
N LEU A 103 -14.11 -15.78 -35.73
CA LEU A 103 -15.03 -15.19 -36.72
C LEU A 103 -14.76 -15.67 -38.16
N ARG A 104 -13.99 -16.76 -38.33
CA ARG A 104 -13.81 -17.51 -39.57
C ARG A 104 -14.30 -18.94 -39.37
#